data_AF-A0A7C3P6A8-F1
#
_entry.id   AF-A0A7C3P6A8-F1
#
_cell.length_a   1.000
_cell.length_b   1.000
_cell.length_c   1.000
_cell.angle_alpha   90.00
_cell.angle_beta   90.00
_cell.angle_gamma   90.00
#
_symmetry.space_group_name_H-M   'P 1'
#
loop_
_entity.id
_entity.type
_entity.pdbx_description
1 polymer ?
#
loop_
_entity_poly.entity_id
_entity_poly.type
_entity_poly.pdbx_seq_one_letter_code
_entity_poly.pdbx_strand_id
1 'polypeptide(L)'
;YTEHPTVGAIVHVHAWMKDVPSTAINYPCGTIQLAQAVAEKVREAPDPAETVVGLKNHGLTITGRTLAGIFDRLERGFIRQVPMS
;
A
#
# COMPACT_ATOMS: atom_id res chain seq x y z
N TYR A 1 10.13 2.09 6.14
CA TYR A 1 11.52 2.57 5.98
C TYR A 1 12.51 1.77 6.82
N THR A 2 12.34 1.62 8.13
CA THR A 2 13.30 0.89 8.99
C THR A 2 13.49 -0.59 8.63
N GLU A 3 12.43 -1.27 8.20
CA GLU A 3 12.44 -2.72 7.84
C GLU A 3 13.08 -3.01 6.47
N HIS A 4 12.99 -2.06 5.52
CA HIS A 4 13.34 -2.30 4.12
C HIS A 4 14.11 -1.10 3.56
N PRO A 5 15.46 -1.12 3.64
CA PRO A 5 16.31 0.00 3.20
C PRO A 5 16.21 0.32 1.70
N THR A 6 15.74 -0.63 0.88
CA THR A 6 15.56 -0.45 -0.57
C THR A 6 14.32 0.37 -0.93
N VAL A 7 13.40 0.60 0.03
CA VAL A 7 12.24 1.46 -0.14
C VAL A 7 12.70 2.92 -0.07
N GLY A 8 12.75 3.59 -1.22
CA GLY A 8 13.12 5.00 -1.32
C GLY A 8 11.95 5.97 -1.16
N ALA A 9 10.72 5.49 -1.31
CA ALA A 9 9.51 6.29 -1.17
C ALA A 9 8.31 5.43 -0.71
N ILE A 10 7.38 6.08 0.00
CA ILE A 10 6.09 5.52 0.39
C ILE A 10 5.02 6.56 0.11
N VAL A 11 3.93 6.15 -0.54
CA VAL A 11 2.75 6.98 -0.79
C VAL A 11 1.54 6.32 -0.13
N HIS A 12 0.73 7.12 0.56
CA HIS A 12 -0.58 6.71 1.07
C HIS A 12 -1.69 7.42 0.31
N VAL A 13 -2.72 6.69 -0.12
CA VAL A 13 -3.86 7.23 -0.86
C VAL A 13 -5.15 6.53 -0.47
N HIS A 14 -6.28 7.23 -0.57
CA HIS A 14 -7.61 6.63 -0.43
C HIS A 14 -8.16 6.30 -1.82
N ALA A 15 -7.81 5.11 -2.32
CA ALA A 15 -8.18 4.64 -3.65
C ALA A 15 -8.36 3.12 -3.65
N TRP A 16 -8.85 2.58 -4.77
CA TRP A 16 -8.98 1.14 -4.99
C TRP A 16 -8.11 0.68 -6.15
N MET A 17 -7.52 -0.49 -6.00
CA MET A 17 -6.77 -1.23 -7.01
C MET A 17 -7.17 -2.70 -6.93
N LYS A 18 -7.20 -3.37 -8.08
CA LYS A 18 -7.62 -4.78 -8.16
C LYS A 18 -6.54 -5.70 -7.56
N ASP A 19 -6.97 -6.79 -6.91
CA ASP A 19 -6.12 -7.89 -6.46
C ASP A 19 -4.98 -7.48 -5.50
N VAL A 20 -5.19 -6.41 -4.72
CA VAL A 20 -4.23 -5.92 -3.73
C VAL A 20 -4.37 -6.66 -2.39
N PRO A 21 -3.29 -7.27 -1.85
CA PRO A 21 -3.28 -7.86 -0.51
C PRO A 21 -3.59 -6.79 0.53
N SER A 22 -4.46 -7.10 1.50
CA SER A 22 -4.83 -6.15 2.55
C SER A 22 -4.49 -6.60 3.95
N THR A 23 -4.47 -5.65 4.89
CA THR A 23 -4.52 -5.95 6.33
C THR A 23 -5.74 -6.81 6.65
N ALA A 24 -5.63 -7.68 7.67
CA ALA A 24 -6.67 -8.63 8.02
C ALA A 24 -7.93 -7.95 8.57
N ILE A 25 -7.76 -6.86 9.33
CA ILE A 25 -8.83 -6.07 9.92
C ILE A 25 -8.62 -4.57 9.64
N ASN A 26 -9.63 -3.77 9.98
CA ASN A 26 -9.53 -2.32 10.04
C ASN A 26 -8.84 -1.92 11.35
N TYR A 27 -7.59 -1.49 11.27
CA TYR A 27 -6.83 -1.00 12.42
C TYR A 27 -7.01 0.51 12.57
N PRO A 28 -7.09 1.05 13.81
CA PRO A 28 -7.09 2.49 14.00
C PRO A 28 -5.83 3.14 13.42
N CYS A 29 -6.02 4.27 12.74
CA CYS A 29 -4.93 5.03 12.11
C CYS A 29 -3.89 5.47 13.15
N GLY A 30 -2.61 5.47 12.77
CA GLY A 30 -1.51 5.94 13.62
C GLY A 30 -1.09 4.96 14.72
N THR A 31 -1.68 3.77 14.78
CA THR A 31 -1.29 2.75 15.76
C THR A 31 -0.08 1.93 15.31
N ILE A 32 0.72 1.43 16.26
CA ILE A 32 1.85 0.55 15.97
C ILE A 32 1.37 -0.76 15.35
N GLN A 33 0.19 -1.24 15.73
CA GLN A 33 -0.42 -2.46 15.19
C GLN A 33 -0.72 -2.32 13.69
N LEU A 34 -1.24 -1.16 13.26
CA LEU A 34 -1.41 -0.87 11.84
C LEU A 34 -0.06 -0.87 11.11
N ALA A 35 0.94 -0.19 11.67
CA ALA A 35 2.27 -0.13 11.06
C ALA A 35 2.90 -1.53 10.92
N GLN A 36 2.79 -2.38 11.94
CA GLN A 36 3.25 -3.77 11.92
C GLN A 36 2.49 -4.61 10.89
N ALA A 37 1.16 -4.49 10.84
CA ALA A 37 0.34 -5.22 9.87
C ALA A 37 0.67 -4.85 8.42
N VAL A 38 0.92 -3.55 8.15
CA VAL A 38 1.36 -3.09 6.82
C VAL A 38 2.77 -3.58 6.53
N ALA A 39 3.71 -3.48 7.48
CA ALA A 39 5.08 -3.95 7.30
C ALA A 39 5.14 -5.46 7.01
N GLU A 40 4.30 -6.27 7.67
CA GLU A 40 4.16 -7.70 7.36
C GLU A 40 3.77 -7.94 5.91
N LYS A 41 2.75 -7.24 5.41
CA LYS A 41 2.33 -7.36 3.99
C LYS A 41 3.38 -6.88 3.01
N VAL A 42 4.17 -5.86 3.37
CA VAL A 42 5.31 -5.43 2.56
C VAL A 42 6.40 -6.51 2.53
N ARG A 43 6.65 -7.19 3.65
CA ARG A 43 7.66 -8.27 3.75
C ARG A 43 7.27 -9.53 2.97
N GLU A 44 5.99 -9.86 2.93
CA GLU A 44 5.45 -10.99 2.16
C GLU A 44 5.53 -10.77 0.63
N ALA A 45 5.69 -9.52 0.17
CA ALA A 45 5.70 -9.20 -1.26
C ALA A 45 7.00 -9.64 -1.95
N PRO A 46 6.95 -10.04 -3.25
CA PRO A 46 8.15 -10.43 -3.99
C PRO A 46 9.24 -9.35 -4.06
N ASP A 47 8.83 -8.07 -4.14
CA ASP A 47 9.71 -6.92 -4.02
C ASP A 47 9.12 -5.90 -3.03
N PRO A 48 9.65 -5.81 -1.79
CA PRO A 48 9.22 -4.83 -0.80
C PRO A 48 9.35 -3.37 -1.28
N ALA A 49 10.21 -3.08 -2.25
CA ALA A 49 10.40 -1.75 -2.82
C ALA A 49 9.44 -1.42 -3.98
N GLU A 50 8.59 -2.35 -4.42
CA GLU A 50 7.63 -2.12 -5.51
C GLU A 50 6.28 -2.79 -5.22
N THR A 51 5.73 -2.60 -4.02
CA THR A 51 4.48 -3.25 -3.61
C THR A 51 3.36 -2.26 -3.31
N VAL A 52 2.12 -2.77 -3.34
CA VAL A 52 0.89 -2.07 -2.97
C VAL A 52 0.21 -2.91 -1.90
N VAL A 53 -0.09 -2.29 -0.76
CA VAL A 53 -0.77 -2.94 0.36
C VAL A 53 -2.06 -2.20 0.67
N GLY A 54 -3.17 -2.93 0.75
CA GLY A 54 -4.46 -2.41 1.16
C GLY A 54 -4.57 -2.31 2.67
N LEU A 55 -5.15 -1.22 3.15
CA LEU A 55 -5.58 -1.04 4.53
C LEU A 55 -7.10 -1.23 4.54
N LYS A 56 -7.57 -2.31 5.17
CA LYS A 56 -8.99 -2.69 5.15
C LYS A 56 -9.88 -1.51 5.56
N ASN A 57 -10.80 -1.11 4.69
CA ASN A 57 -11.73 0.01 4.86
C ASN A 57 -11.06 1.38 5.11
N HIS A 58 -9.86 1.61 4.58
CA HIS A 58 -9.13 2.87 4.75
C HIS A 58 -8.50 3.35 3.43
N GLY A 59 -7.55 2.61 2.86
CA GLY A 59 -6.80 3.09 1.71
C GLY A 59 -5.69 2.15 1.29
N LEU A 60 -4.67 2.68 0.62
CA LEU A 60 -3.51 1.94 0.12
C LEU A 60 -2.21 2.56 0.64
N THR A 61 -1.27 1.72 1.04
CA THR A 61 0.14 2.08 1.22
C THR A 61 0.95 1.49 0.06
N ILE A 62 1.65 2.33 -0.68
CA ILE A 62 2.45 1.93 -1.85
C ILE A 62 3.91 2.25 -1.59
N THR A 63 4.78 1.25 -1.70
CA THR A 63 6.24 1.42 -1.63
C THR A 63 6.83 1.53 -3.01
N GLY A 64 7.91 2.30 -3.16
CA GLY A 64 8.64 2.51 -4.41
C GLY A 64 10.11 2.80 -4.15
N ARG A 65 10.97 2.59 -5.15
CA ARG A 65 12.33 3.15 -5.12
C ARG A 65 12.34 4.68 -5.27
N THR A 66 11.35 5.22 -5.98
CA THR A 66 11.17 6.66 -6.22
C THR A 66 9.69 7.03 -6.22
N LEU A 67 9.37 8.30 -5.97
CA LEU A 67 7.99 8.80 -6.10
C LEU A 67 7.46 8.66 -7.53
N ALA A 68 8.29 8.95 -8.54
CA ALA A 68 7.91 8.81 -9.95
C ALA A 68 7.49 7.36 -10.27
N GLY A 69 8.26 6.36 -9.84
CA GLY A 69 7.91 4.95 -10.05
C GLY A 69 6.62 4.52 -9.36
N ILE A 70 6.28 5.14 -8.23
CA ILE A 70 4.99 4.94 -7.57
C ILE A 70 3.85 5.53 -8.41
N PHE A 71 3.97 6.80 -8.82
CA PHE A 71 2.92 7.47 -9.59
C PHE A 71 2.64 6.78 -10.93
N ASP A 72 3.69 6.33 -11.63
CA ASP A 72 3.55 5.52 -12.84
C ASP A 72 2.70 4.26 -12.62
N ARG A 73 2.89 3.56 -11.50
CA ARG A 73 2.08 2.37 -11.15
C ARG A 73 0.65 2.74 -10.78
N LEU A 74 0.45 3.85 -10.07
CA LEU A 74 -0.87 4.31 -9.66
C LEU A 74 -1.73 4.72 -10.87
N GLU A 75 -1.16 5.45 -11.82
CA GLU A 75 -1.88 5.89 -13.03
C GLU A 75 -2.42 4.72 -13.86
N ARG A 76 -1.68 3.61 -13.92
CA ARG A 76 -2.06 2.38 -14.62
C ARG A 76 -3.09 1.55 -13.86
N GLY A 77 -3.06 1.58 -12.53
CA GLY A 77 -3.75 0.62 -11.68
C GLY A 77 -5.03 1.10 -11.00
N PHE A 78 -5.27 2.42 -10.92
CA PHE A 78 -6.41 2.95 -10.17
C PHE A 78 -7.77 2.62 -10.79
N ILE A 79 -8.66 2.14 -9.93
CA ILE A 79 -10.09 2.06 -10.21
C ILE A 79 -10.68 3.46 -9.96
N ARG A 80 -10.92 4.20 -11.04
CA ARG A 80 -11.44 5.59 -10.99
C ARG A 80 -12.93 5.66 -10.67
N GLN A 81 -13.67 4.59 -10.98
CA GLN A 81 -15.09 4.48 -10.68
C GLN A 81 -15.31 3.25 -9.81
N VAL A 82 -15.71 3.48 -8.56
CA VAL A 82 -16.10 2.41 -7.65
C VAL A 82 -17.57 2.10 -7.94
N PRO A 83 -17.94 0.87 -8.30
CA PRO A 83 -19.34 0.50 -8.46
C PRO A 83 -20.07 0.73 -7.13
N MET A 84 -21.06 1.61 -7.13
CA MET A 84 -22.03 1.70 -6.02
C MET A 84 -23.20 0.80 -6.39
N SER A 85 -23.40 -0.26 -5.60
CA SER A 85 -24.60 -1.10 -5.62
C SER A 85 -25.48 -0.77 -4.43
#